data_AF-A0A2E5TNB7-F1
#
_entry.id   AF-A0A2E5TNB7-F1
#
_cell.length_a   1.000
_cell.length_b   1.000
_cell.length_c   1.000
_cell.angle_alpha   90.00
_cell.angle_beta   90.00
_cell.angle_gamma   90.00
#
_symmetry.space_group_name_H-M   'P 1'
#
loop_
_entity.id
_entity.type
_entity.pdbx_description
1 polymer ?
#
loop_
_entity_poly.entity_id
_entity_poly.type
_entity_poly.pdbx_seq_one_letter_code
_entity_poly.pdbx_strand_id
1 'polypeptide(L)'
;MQEINLDAFSSEITDSYYYKKLQKELREKKIQKQTQTNDTNSIKPDPEPHKPSQSDHKSLLDTTYFQDNVKLSNQELTELLEEEKESKQENTKYIKELSETFKYNGHAIMRHLAHKINFFQRKEEFIEMYKYNLQQSKSHNVFTSRFAKFKVGIVGQVLSAIGIPIETLKKLQQTSMKELFEENTSNMKDNIYHAELLEILHGTSKKTKRKHKLFQTLQHNLITQMNNLGRLGFWSKQKLFEEKIEQCDKIKDEFKSEKKDLEYILYYLEQKQTS
;
A
#
# COMPACT_ATOMS: atom_id res chain seq x y z
N MET A 1 -58.65 1.56 14.89
CA MET A 1 -57.32 1.10 14.45
C MET A 1 -56.88 0.02 15.42
N GLN A 2 -56.72 -1.22 14.94
CA GLN A 2 -56.23 -2.34 15.75
C GLN A 2 -54.71 -2.41 15.62
N GLU A 3 -54.00 -2.37 16.74
CA GLU A 3 -52.55 -2.53 16.80
C GLU A 3 -52.18 -4.01 16.59
N ILE A 4 -51.30 -4.27 15.62
CA ILE A 4 -50.80 -5.61 15.33
C ILE A 4 -49.71 -5.93 16.35
N ASN A 5 -49.96 -6.96 17.16
CA ASN A 5 -49.11 -7.41 18.26
C ASN A 5 -47.90 -8.18 17.69
N LEU A 6 -46.76 -7.52 17.56
CA LEU A 6 -45.53 -8.03 16.93
C LEU A 6 -44.79 -9.09 17.78
N ASP A 7 -45.06 -9.17 19.08
CA ASP A 7 -44.33 -10.06 19.99
C ASP A 7 -44.74 -11.53 19.82
N ALA A 8 -45.98 -11.81 19.42
CA ALA A 8 -46.48 -13.18 19.20
C ALA A 8 -45.82 -13.88 18.00
N PHE A 9 -45.39 -13.12 16.98
CA PHE A 9 -44.70 -13.67 15.81
C PHE A 9 -43.25 -14.04 16.09
N SER A 10 -42.62 -13.48 17.13
CA SER A 10 -41.22 -13.75 17.45
C SER A 10 -41.01 -15.14 18.07
N SER A 11 -41.97 -15.63 18.86
CA SER A 11 -41.93 -16.95 19.50
C SER A 11 -42.18 -18.10 18.53
N GLU A 12 -43.03 -17.92 17.52
CA GLU A 12 -43.32 -18.97 16.53
C GLU A 12 -42.13 -19.23 15.59
N ILE A 13 -41.36 -18.20 15.26
CA ILE A 13 -40.17 -18.34 14.40
C ILE A 13 -39.05 -19.12 15.13
N THR A 14 -38.94 -18.99 16.45
CA THR A 14 -37.96 -19.74 17.25
C THR A 14 -38.29 -21.22 17.43
N ASP A 15 -39.56 -21.61 17.27
CA ASP A 15 -39.99 -23.00 17.38
C ASP A 15 -40.04 -23.77 16.05
N SER A 16 -39.87 -23.06 14.93
CA SER A 16 -39.77 -23.68 13.60
C SER A 16 -38.60 -24.68 13.52
N TYR A 17 -38.90 -25.90 13.06
CA TYR A 17 -37.95 -27.00 12.87
C TYR A 17 -36.72 -26.57 12.05
N TYR A 18 -36.94 -25.73 11.04
CA TYR A 18 -35.89 -25.20 10.18
C TYR A 18 -34.90 -24.32 10.97
N TYR A 19 -35.40 -23.48 11.88
CA TYR A 19 -34.58 -22.58 12.68
C TYR A 19 -33.72 -23.35 13.69
N LYS A 20 -34.29 -24.39 14.31
CA LYS A 20 -33.55 -25.31 15.21
C LYS A 20 -32.45 -26.07 14.47
N LYS A 21 -32.71 -26.52 13.23
CA LYS A 21 -31.69 -27.18 12.38
C LYS A 21 -30.55 -26.23 12.02
N LEU A 22 -30.86 -24.99 11.67
CA LEU A 22 -29.88 -23.98 11.28
C LEU A 22 -29.00 -23.54 12.47
N GLN A 23 -29.57 -23.44 13.68
CA GLN A 23 -28.79 -23.20 14.89
C GLN A 23 -27.85 -24.36 15.24
N LYS A 24 -28.29 -25.60 15.01
CA LYS A 24 -27.46 -26.80 15.22
C LYS A 24 -26.28 -26.85 14.25
N GLU A 25 -26.51 -26.58 12.96
CA GLU A 25 -25.45 -26.47 11.95
C GLU A 25 -24.44 -25.35 12.27
N LEU A 26 -24.91 -24.20 12.78
CA LEU A 26 -24.01 -23.11 13.16
C LEU A 26 -23.16 -23.43 14.39
N ARG A 27 -23.68 -24.22 15.34
CA ARG A 27 -22.89 -24.71 16.49
C ARG A 27 -21.88 -25.77 16.05
N GLU A 28 -22.27 -26.71 15.20
CA GLU A 28 -21.37 -27.74 14.66
C GLU A 28 -20.23 -27.12 13.83
N LYS A 29 -20.51 -26.08 13.02
CA LYS A 29 -19.48 -25.33 12.29
C LYS A 29 -18.52 -24.55 13.19
N LYS A 30 -18.99 -24.06 14.34
CA LYS A 30 -18.11 -23.38 15.33
C LYS A 30 -17.21 -24.37 16.06
N ILE A 31 -17.73 -25.55 16.40
CA ILE A 31 -16.96 -26.62 17.02
C ILE A 31 -15.90 -27.16 16.05
N GLN A 32 -16.26 -27.37 14.77
CA GLN A 32 -15.31 -27.78 13.73
C GLN A 32 -14.20 -26.75 13.46
N LYS A 33 -14.51 -25.43 13.52
CA LYS A 33 -13.49 -24.39 13.42
C LYS A 33 -12.55 -24.34 14.62
N GLN A 34 -13.02 -24.71 15.82
CA GLN A 34 -12.17 -24.77 17.02
C GLN A 34 -11.33 -26.05 17.08
N THR A 35 -11.80 -27.18 16.54
CA THR A 35 -10.98 -28.40 16.43
C THR A 35 -9.95 -28.32 15.30
N GLN A 36 -10.22 -27.59 14.20
CA GLN A 36 -9.22 -27.35 13.14
C GLN A 36 -8.07 -26.43 13.55
N THR A 37 -8.22 -25.62 14.59
CA THR A 37 -7.11 -24.76 15.08
C THR A 37 -6.13 -25.46 16.02
N ASN A 38 -6.43 -26.67 16.49
CA ASN A 38 -5.57 -27.39 17.44
C ASN A 38 -4.75 -28.54 16.82
N ASP A 39 -5.12 -29.03 15.63
CA ASP A 39 -4.41 -30.13 14.98
C ASP A 39 -4.18 -29.85 13.49
N THR A 40 -3.20 -29.01 13.13
CA THR A 40 -2.38 -29.16 11.90
C THR A 40 -1.28 -28.10 11.78
N ASN A 41 -0.12 -28.40 12.37
CA ASN A 41 1.17 -28.05 11.78
C ASN A 41 1.49 -29.16 10.76
N SER A 42 1.23 -28.93 9.47
CA SER A 42 1.90 -29.64 8.36
C SER A 42 1.49 -29.01 7.03
N ILE A 43 2.45 -28.36 6.39
CA ILE A 43 2.36 -27.80 5.04
C ILE A 43 2.76 -28.91 4.05
N LYS A 44 1.90 -29.21 3.06
CA LYS A 44 2.32 -29.64 1.72
C LYS A 44 1.34 -29.13 0.63
N PRO A 45 1.80 -28.98 -0.63
CA PRO A 45 1.26 -28.03 -1.60
C PRO A 45 0.53 -28.69 -2.81
N ASP A 46 0.04 -27.79 -3.68
CA ASP A 46 -0.42 -27.91 -5.09
C ASP A 46 -1.91 -28.17 -5.37
N PRO A 47 -2.46 -27.80 -6.56
CA PRO A 47 -2.02 -26.80 -7.58
C PRO A 47 -3.13 -25.76 -7.97
N GLU A 48 -2.70 -24.72 -8.69
CA GLU A 48 -3.42 -23.70 -9.51
C GLU A 48 -4.91 -23.35 -9.28
N PRO A 49 -5.21 -22.04 -9.31
CA PRO A 49 -6.45 -21.59 -9.96
C PRO A 49 -6.22 -20.49 -11.01
N HIS A 50 -6.76 -20.76 -12.20
CA HIS A 50 -7.38 -19.86 -13.18
C HIS A 50 -7.19 -18.34 -13.05
N LYS A 51 -6.61 -17.77 -14.12
CA LYS A 51 -6.62 -16.34 -14.48
C LYS A 51 -8.05 -15.81 -14.68
N PRO A 52 -8.34 -14.57 -14.24
CA PRO A 52 -9.14 -13.63 -14.98
C PRO A 52 -8.30 -12.50 -15.60
N SER A 53 -8.77 -12.04 -16.74
CA SER A 53 -8.18 -11.08 -17.66
C SER A 53 -8.04 -9.65 -17.12
N GLN A 54 -7.11 -8.94 -17.75
CA GLN A 54 -6.57 -7.61 -17.47
C GLN A 54 -7.60 -6.48 -17.23
N SER A 55 -7.24 -5.58 -16.32
CA SER A 55 -7.43 -4.13 -16.50
C SER A 55 -6.10 -3.45 -16.18
N ASP A 56 -5.56 -2.73 -17.16
CA ASP A 56 -4.26 -2.06 -17.13
C ASP A 56 -4.33 -0.79 -16.28
N HIS A 57 -4.17 -0.95 -14.96
CA HIS A 57 -3.60 0.10 -14.13
C HIS A 57 -2.44 -0.50 -13.36
N LYS A 58 -1.25 -0.48 -13.98
CA LYS A 58 0.01 -0.75 -13.28
C LYS A 58 0.14 0.31 -12.19
N SER A 59 -0.10 -0.08 -10.95
CA SER A 59 0.38 0.70 -9.82
C SER A 59 1.91 0.77 -9.95
N LEU A 60 2.49 1.97 -9.82
CA LEU A 60 3.94 2.19 -9.86
C LEU A 60 4.66 1.56 -8.65
N LEU A 61 3.91 0.93 -7.75
CA LEU A 61 4.35 0.12 -6.62
C LEU A 61 4.70 -1.32 -7.03
N ASP A 62 4.39 -1.74 -8.26
CA ASP A 62 4.64 -3.09 -8.74
C ASP A 62 5.94 -3.14 -9.57
N THR A 63 7.04 -2.72 -8.95
CA THR A 63 8.37 -2.99 -9.48
C THR A 63 8.67 -4.45 -9.22
N THR A 64 8.51 -5.29 -10.24
CA THR A 64 8.97 -6.69 -10.27
C THR A 64 10.47 -6.87 -10.00
N TYR A 65 11.22 -5.77 -9.91
CA TYR A 65 12.67 -5.74 -9.69
C TYR A 65 13.09 -5.67 -8.23
N PHE A 66 12.17 -5.45 -7.29
CA PHE A 66 12.48 -5.54 -5.86
C PHE A 66 11.67 -6.67 -5.21
N GLN A 67 12.12 -7.89 -5.46
CA GLN A 67 11.80 -9.02 -4.59
C GLN A 67 12.96 -9.18 -3.61
N ASP A 68 12.68 -9.06 -2.32
CA ASP A 68 13.62 -9.43 -1.26
C ASP A 68 13.71 -10.96 -1.22
N ASN A 69 14.38 -11.52 -2.23
CA ASN A 69 14.61 -12.94 -2.37
C ASN A 69 15.77 -13.34 -1.46
N VAL A 70 15.60 -13.18 -0.15
CA VAL A 70 16.40 -13.92 0.82
C VAL A 70 15.92 -15.36 0.77
N LYS A 71 16.45 -16.13 -0.19
CA LYS A 71 16.19 -17.56 -0.31
C LYS A 71 16.90 -18.28 0.84
N LEU A 72 16.17 -18.50 1.93
CA LEU A 72 16.59 -19.31 3.08
C LEU A 72 16.17 -20.79 2.88
N SER A 73 16.42 -21.38 1.72
CA SER A 73 16.20 -22.82 1.52
C SER A 73 17.48 -23.59 1.86
N ASN A 74 17.44 -24.31 2.98
CA ASN A 74 18.51 -25.16 3.50
C ASN A 74 19.03 -26.21 2.50
N GLN A 75 18.29 -26.49 1.41
CA GLN A 75 18.62 -27.53 0.43
C GLN A 75 19.77 -27.15 -0.51
N GLU A 76 19.80 -25.92 -1.04
CA GLU A 76 20.93 -25.41 -1.84
C GLU A 76 22.18 -25.18 -0.96
N LEU A 77 21.98 -24.87 0.33
CA LEU A 77 23.06 -24.77 1.31
C LEU A 77 23.74 -26.13 1.54
N THR A 78 22.96 -27.22 1.53
CA THR A 78 23.52 -28.58 1.65
C THR A 78 24.32 -29.00 0.42
N GLU A 79 23.88 -28.67 -0.80
CA GLU A 79 24.64 -29.00 -2.02
C GLU A 79 25.99 -28.27 -2.06
N LEU A 80 26.03 -26.98 -1.69
CA LEU A 80 27.27 -26.22 -1.53
C LEU A 80 28.18 -26.75 -0.41
N LEU A 81 27.59 -27.23 0.69
CA LEU A 81 28.32 -27.85 1.81
C LEU A 81 28.88 -29.25 1.48
N GLU A 82 28.34 -29.90 0.45
CA GLU A 82 28.84 -31.19 -0.05
C GLU A 82 29.99 -31.02 -1.03
N GLU A 83 29.95 -30.01 -1.91
CA GLU A 83 31.09 -29.59 -2.71
C GLU A 83 32.27 -29.11 -1.84
N GLU A 84 31.99 -28.49 -0.68
CA GLU A 84 33.01 -28.08 0.28
C GLU A 84 33.72 -29.27 0.98
N LYS A 85 33.17 -30.50 0.98
CA LYS A 85 33.78 -31.64 1.69
C LYS A 85 35.15 -32.04 1.13
N GLU A 86 35.39 -31.82 -0.16
CA GLU A 86 36.69 -32.10 -0.80
C GLU A 86 37.75 -31.03 -0.48
N SER A 87 37.33 -29.81 -0.09
CA SER A 87 38.21 -28.69 0.28
C SER A 87 38.63 -28.65 1.77
N LYS A 88 38.14 -29.60 2.59
CA LYS A 88 38.23 -29.52 4.08
C LYS A 88 39.64 -29.66 4.68
N GLN A 89 40.62 -30.19 3.95
CA GLN A 89 41.98 -30.35 4.48
C GLN A 89 42.81 -29.05 4.42
N GLU A 90 42.57 -28.18 3.44
CA GLU A 90 43.22 -26.87 3.36
C GLU A 90 42.51 -25.85 4.27
N ASN A 91 41.17 -25.91 4.31
CA ASN A 91 40.35 -25.06 5.18
C ASN A 91 40.58 -25.30 6.68
N THR A 92 40.91 -26.52 7.12
CA THR A 92 41.18 -26.79 8.55
C THR A 92 42.49 -26.20 9.06
N LYS A 93 43.49 -26.02 8.18
CA LYS A 93 44.71 -25.27 8.51
C LYS A 93 44.44 -23.77 8.54
N TYR A 94 43.72 -23.26 7.54
CA TYR A 94 43.32 -21.86 7.46
C TYR A 94 42.42 -21.42 8.63
N ILE A 95 41.47 -22.26 9.05
CA ILE A 95 40.58 -22.01 10.21
C ILE A 95 41.36 -22.03 11.53
N LYS A 96 42.35 -22.92 11.69
CA LYS A 96 43.22 -22.93 12.88
C LYS A 96 44.09 -21.67 12.95
N GLU A 97 44.69 -21.28 11.82
CA GLU A 97 45.48 -20.06 11.69
C GLU A 97 44.64 -18.80 11.95
N LEU A 98 43.39 -18.76 11.47
CA LEU A 98 42.39 -17.74 11.80
C LEU A 98 42.03 -17.73 13.30
N SER A 99 41.83 -18.89 13.92
CA SER A 99 41.40 -18.98 15.32
C SER A 99 42.47 -18.58 16.33
N GLU A 100 43.74 -18.79 16.02
CA GLU A 100 44.88 -18.51 16.90
C GLU A 100 45.38 -17.07 16.75
N THR A 101 45.41 -16.52 15.54
CA THR A 101 45.93 -15.15 15.29
C THR A 101 44.89 -14.05 15.48
N PHE A 102 43.59 -14.33 15.31
CA PHE A 102 42.55 -13.30 15.35
C PHE A 102 41.84 -13.16 16.70
N LYS A 103 42.03 -14.09 17.63
CA LYS A 103 41.34 -14.12 18.94
C LYS A 103 41.46 -12.82 19.75
N TYR A 104 42.54 -12.08 19.53
CA TYR A 104 42.84 -10.80 20.22
C TYR A 104 42.85 -9.59 19.28
N ASN A 105 42.56 -9.76 17.98
CA ASN A 105 42.66 -8.70 16.99
C ASN A 105 41.31 -8.43 16.32
N GLY A 106 40.42 -7.74 17.05
CA GLY A 106 39.07 -7.39 16.58
C GLY A 106 39.04 -6.60 15.27
N HIS A 107 40.11 -5.87 14.96
CA HIS A 107 40.23 -5.10 13.71
C HIS A 107 40.43 -6.00 12.49
N ALA A 108 41.12 -7.13 12.67
CA ALA A 108 41.39 -8.10 11.63
C ALA A 108 40.15 -9.02 11.44
N ILE A 109 39.43 -9.34 12.53
CA ILE A 109 38.12 -10.02 12.48
C ILE A 109 37.11 -9.17 11.70
N MET A 110 37.00 -7.88 12.01
CA MET A 110 36.14 -6.96 11.27
C MET A 110 36.52 -6.88 9.80
N ARG A 111 37.81 -6.88 9.45
CA ARG A 111 38.24 -6.87 8.04
C ARG A 111 37.87 -8.14 7.28
N HIS A 112 37.88 -9.30 7.92
CA HIS A 112 37.54 -10.58 7.29
C HIS A 112 36.03 -10.85 7.23
N LEU A 113 35.28 -10.44 8.25
CA LEU A 113 33.82 -10.61 8.29
C LEU A 113 33.05 -9.45 7.66
N ALA A 114 33.68 -8.29 7.48
CA ALA A 114 33.08 -7.21 6.71
C ALA A 114 33.09 -7.62 5.24
N HIS A 115 31.93 -8.08 4.75
CA HIS A 115 31.64 -7.97 3.33
C HIS A 115 31.91 -6.54 2.90
N LYS A 116 32.78 -6.36 1.90
CA LYS A 116 33.04 -5.06 1.30
C LYS A 116 31.78 -4.61 0.57
N ILE A 117 30.92 -3.87 1.26
CA ILE A 117 29.72 -3.29 0.67
C ILE A 117 30.17 -2.20 -0.29
N ASN A 118 30.12 -2.48 -1.60
CA ASN A 118 30.39 -1.49 -2.63
C ASN A 118 29.18 -0.58 -2.78
N PHE A 119 29.11 0.48 -1.95
CA PHE A 119 28.04 1.47 -1.99
C PHE A 119 27.91 2.20 -3.34
N PHE A 120 29.00 2.26 -4.13
CA PHE A 120 28.99 2.83 -5.48
C PHE A 120 28.09 2.07 -6.45
N GLN A 121 27.99 0.74 -6.33
CA GLN A 121 27.16 -0.08 -7.22
C GLN A 121 25.67 0.14 -6.95
N ARG A 122 25.31 0.48 -5.71
CA ARG A 122 23.93 0.70 -5.25
C ARG A 122 23.53 2.17 -5.16
N LYS A 123 24.31 3.07 -5.78
CA LYS A 123 24.09 4.52 -5.71
C LYS A 123 22.66 4.92 -6.12
N GLU A 124 22.12 4.29 -7.14
CA GLU A 124 20.79 4.59 -7.70
C GLU A 124 19.68 4.14 -6.74
N GLU A 125 19.81 2.95 -6.15
CA GLU A 125 18.91 2.47 -5.10
C GLU A 125 18.87 3.40 -3.90
N PHE A 126 20.02 3.94 -3.48
CA PHE A 126 20.07 4.90 -2.37
C PHE A 126 19.41 6.23 -2.73
N ILE A 127 19.50 6.69 -3.98
CA ILE A 127 18.81 7.89 -4.47
C ILE A 127 17.29 7.69 -4.44
N GLU A 128 16.81 6.54 -4.94
CA GLU A 128 15.39 6.21 -4.92
C GLU A 128 14.87 6.05 -3.49
N MET A 129 15.61 5.35 -2.64
CA MET A 129 15.29 5.21 -1.23
C MET A 129 15.28 6.57 -0.51
N TYR A 130 16.18 7.49 -0.89
CA TYR A 130 16.18 8.85 -0.37
C TYR A 130 14.90 9.58 -0.78
N LYS A 131 14.52 9.54 -2.07
CA LYS A 131 13.29 10.15 -2.60
C LYS A 131 12.05 9.59 -1.90
N TYR A 132 11.95 8.27 -1.78
CA TYR A 132 10.83 7.59 -1.15
C TYR A 132 10.69 7.95 0.34
N ASN A 133 11.78 7.88 1.11
CA ASN A 133 11.75 8.24 2.52
C ASN A 133 11.47 9.74 2.70
N LEU A 134 11.91 10.59 1.76
CA LEU A 134 11.60 12.01 1.78
C LEU A 134 10.10 12.26 1.59
N GLN A 135 9.44 11.52 0.70
CA GLN A 135 7.98 11.54 0.55
C GLN A 135 7.28 11.07 1.83
N GLN A 136 7.68 9.91 2.37
CA GLN A 136 7.11 9.39 3.61
C GLN A 136 7.31 10.32 4.82
N SER A 137 8.40 11.09 4.83
CA SER A 137 8.69 12.07 5.88
C SER A 137 7.60 13.13 6.01
N LYS A 138 6.81 13.35 4.95
CA LYS A 138 5.72 14.32 4.86
C LYS A 138 4.34 13.71 5.05
N SER A 139 4.25 12.40 5.28
CA SER A 139 3.00 11.71 5.55
C SER A 139 2.24 12.27 6.76
N HIS A 140 0.93 12.01 6.80
CA HIS A 140 0.04 12.41 7.91
C HIS A 140 0.29 11.60 9.19
N ASN A 141 0.83 10.38 9.07
CA ASN A 141 1.16 9.54 10.23
C ASN A 141 2.45 10.04 10.88
N VAL A 142 2.36 10.50 12.13
CA VAL A 142 3.48 11.06 12.88
C VAL A 142 4.62 10.07 13.06
N PHE A 143 4.33 8.80 13.35
CA PHE A 143 5.38 7.79 13.55
C PHE A 143 6.12 7.49 12.27
N THR A 144 5.39 7.22 11.19
CA THR A 144 5.97 7.00 9.85
C THR A 144 6.76 8.22 9.40
N SER A 145 6.23 9.43 9.59
CA SER A 145 6.91 10.68 9.27
C SER A 145 8.24 10.81 10.01
N ARG A 146 8.26 10.60 11.33
CA ARG A 146 9.47 10.76 12.16
C ARG A 146 10.52 9.71 11.81
N PHE A 147 10.09 8.47 11.64
CA PHE A 147 10.99 7.37 11.26
C PHE A 147 11.57 7.57 9.85
N ALA A 148 10.74 8.04 8.90
CA ALA A 148 11.21 8.37 7.57
C ALA A 148 12.19 9.54 7.57
N LYS A 149 11.98 10.58 8.38
CA LYS A 149 12.98 11.67 8.57
C LYS A 149 14.33 11.15 9.04
N PHE A 150 14.32 10.19 9.97
CA PHE A 150 15.54 9.53 10.42
C PHE A 150 16.23 8.77 9.30
N LYS A 151 15.48 7.98 8.51
CA LYS A 151 16.01 7.27 7.33
C LYS A 151 16.60 8.22 6.29
N VAL A 152 15.93 9.33 5.98
CA VAL A 152 16.45 10.38 5.09
C VAL A 152 17.81 10.89 5.57
N GLY A 153 17.98 11.08 6.89
CA GLY A 153 19.26 11.47 7.49
C GLY A 153 20.37 10.46 7.25
N ILE A 154 20.13 9.17 7.55
CA ILE A 154 21.11 8.10 7.33
C ILE A 154 21.46 7.96 5.85
N VAL A 155 20.45 7.86 4.99
CA VAL A 155 20.65 7.67 3.55
C VAL A 155 21.35 8.89 2.95
N GLY A 156 21.04 10.10 3.42
CA GLY A 156 21.75 11.32 3.02
C GLY A 156 23.24 11.32 3.40
N GLN A 157 23.58 10.80 4.58
CA GLN A 157 24.99 10.63 4.99
C GLN A 157 25.72 9.60 4.12
N VAL A 158 25.08 8.47 3.82
CA VAL A 158 25.63 7.44 2.92
C VAL A 158 25.86 8.01 1.52
N LEU A 159 24.88 8.72 0.95
CA LEU A 159 25.00 9.37 -0.37
C LEU A 159 26.12 10.41 -0.40
N SER A 160 26.29 11.17 0.69
CA SER A 160 27.38 12.14 0.82
C SER A 160 28.75 11.45 0.91
N ALA A 161 28.84 10.32 1.63
CA ALA A 161 30.07 9.53 1.73
C ALA A 161 30.47 8.86 0.40
N ILE A 162 29.50 8.54 -0.45
CA ILE A 162 29.74 8.05 -1.83
C ILE A 162 30.29 9.17 -2.73
N GLY A 163 30.19 10.44 -2.32
CA GLY A 163 30.72 11.59 -3.06
C GLY A 163 29.67 12.32 -3.91
N ILE A 164 28.38 12.12 -3.65
CA ILE A 164 27.32 12.88 -4.32
C ILE A 164 27.32 14.31 -3.76
N PRO A 165 27.43 15.35 -4.61
CA PRO A 165 27.53 16.72 -4.14
C PRO A 165 26.22 17.15 -3.47
N ILE A 166 26.35 17.89 -2.37
CA ILE A 166 25.22 18.37 -1.56
C ILE A 166 24.20 19.17 -2.40
N GLU A 167 24.66 19.83 -3.46
CA GLU A 167 23.80 20.55 -4.40
C GLU A 167 22.81 19.65 -5.13
N THR A 168 23.24 18.45 -5.53
CA THR A 168 22.36 17.48 -6.20
C THR A 168 21.33 16.91 -5.24
N LEU A 169 21.70 16.67 -3.98
CA LEU A 169 20.75 16.28 -2.93
C LEU A 169 19.72 17.37 -2.66
N LYS A 170 20.13 18.64 -2.63
CA LYS A 170 19.22 19.79 -2.50
C LYS A 170 18.26 19.88 -3.69
N LYS A 171 18.76 19.72 -4.92
CA LYS A 171 17.91 19.70 -6.13
C LYS A 171 16.90 18.55 -6.07
N LEU A 172 17.34 17.34 -5.72
CA LEU A 172 16.48 16.18 -5.57
C LEU A 172 15.39 16.40 -4.51
N GLN A 173 15.77 17.02 -3.39
CA GLN A 173 14.83 17.40 -2.34
C GLN A 173 13.78 18.39 -2.85
N GLN A 174 14.20 19.45 -3.55
CA GLN A 174 13.29 20.45 -4.12
C GLN A 174 12.33 19.83 -5.15
N THR A 175 12.84 19.02 -6.06
CA THR A 175 12.02 18.31 -7.06
C THR A 175 11.00 17.41 -6.38
N SER A 176 11.43 16.61 -5.40
CA SER A 176 10.52 15.71 -4.67
C SER A 176 9.46 16.47 -3.87
N MET A 177 9.81 17.63 -3.29
CA MET A 177 8.83 18.48 -2.59
C MET A 177 7.81 19.09 -3.57
N LYS A 178 8.24 19.45 -4.79
CA LYS A 178 7.36 19.96 -5.83
C LYS A 178 6.40 18.88 -6.33
N GLU A 179 6.92 17.69 -6.62
CA GLU A 179 6.10 16.54 -7.03
C GLU A 179 5.05 16.20 -5.96
N LEU A 180 5.43 16.15 -4.67
CA LEU A 180 4.50 15.91 -3.57
C LEU A 180 3.41 16.99 -3.45
N PHE A 181 3.77 18.24 -3.73
CA PHE A 181 2.82 19.33 -3.70
C PHE A 181 1.78 19.18 -4.82
N GLU A 182 2.23 18.86 -6.04
CA GLU A 182 1.38 18.63 -7.20
C GLU A 182 0.49 17.40 -6.98
N GLU A 183 1.05 16.30 -6.47
CA GLU A 183 0.32 15.07 -6.15
C GLU A 183 -0.74 15.31 -5.07
N ASN A 184 -0.40 15.98 -3.97
CA ASN A 184 -1.38 16.32 -2.93
C ASN A 184 -2.50 17.22 -3.48
N THR A 185 -2.15 18.13 -4.40
CA THR A 185 -3.12 19.01 -5.04
C THR A 185 -4.08 18.24 -5.95
N SER A 186 -3.56 17.34 -6.78
CA SER A 186 -4.39 16.46 -7.61
C SER A 186 -5.30 15.58 -6.74
N ASN A 187 -4.72 14.90 -5.74
CA ASN A 187 -5.46 14.02 -4.84
C ASN A 187 -6.58 14.76 -4.09
N MET A 188 -6.36 16.04 -3.72
CA MET A 188 -7.40 16.86 -3.11
C MET A 188 -8.52 17.19 -4.10
N LYS A 189 -8.18 17.61 -5.32
CA LYS A 189 -9.16 17.90 -6.39
C LYS A 189 -10.01 16.68 -6.69
N ASP A 190 -9.39 15.51 -6.85
CA ASP A 190 -10.07 14.24 -7.11
C ASP A 190 -10.97 13.83 -5.93
N ASN A 191 -10.47 13.99 -4.70
CA ASN A 191 -11.27 13.72 -3.50
C ASN A 191 -12.50 14.63 -3.41
N ILE A 192 -12.36 15.92 -3.74
CA ILE A 192 -13.49 16.87 -3.80
C ILE A 192 -14.46 16.46 -4.90
N TYR A 193 -13.97 16.23 -6.12
CA TYR A 193 -14.80 15.79 -7.25
C TYR A 193 -15.62 14.54 -6.89
N HIS A 194 -14.99 13.51 -6.32
CA HIS A 194 -15.70 12.29 -5.92
C HIS A 194 -16.69 12.52 -4.77
N ALA A 195 -16.38 13.41 -3.83
CA ALA A 195 -17.30 13.75 -2.75
C ALA A 195 -18.56 14.46 -3.29
N GLU A 196 -18.39 15.44 -4.19
CA GLU A 196 -19.50 16.18 -4.80
C GLU A 196 -20.32 15.27 -5.74
N LEU A 197 -19.66 14.48 -6.60
CA LEU A 197 -20.34 13.54 -7.49
C LEU A 197 -21.16 12.51 -6.71
N LEU A 198 -20.62 11.98 -5.61
CA LEU A 198 -21.34 11.05 -4.74
C LEU A 198 -22.60 11.70 -4.15
N GLU A 199 -22.51 12.97 -3.76
CA GLU A 199 -23.62 13.72 -3.20
C GLU A 199 -24.71 13.96 -4.24
N ILE A 200 -24.33 14.33 -5.47
CA ILE A 200 -25.25 14.56 -6.60
C ILE A 200 -25.97 13.27 -7.01
N LEU A 201 -25.24 12.15 -7.16
CA LEU A 201 -25.81 10.90 -7.70
C LEU A 201 -26.66 10.11 -6.68
N HIS A 202 -26.24 10.07 -5.41
CA HIS A 202 -26.82 9.16 -4.42
C HIS A 202 -27.55 9.87 -3.28
N GLY A 203 -27.48 11.20 -3.21
CA GLY A 203 -28.14 12.00 -2.18
C GLY A 203 -27.84 11.55 -0.74
N THR A 204 -28.78 11.79 0.17
CA THR A 204 -28.54 11.65 1.62
C THR A 204 -28.85 10.27 2.19
N SER A 205 -28.34 9.18 1.59
CA SER A 205 -28.51 7.83 2.14
C SER A 205 -27.55 7.53 3.30
N LYS A 206 -27.92 6.60 4.20
CA LYS A 206 -27.05 6.13 5.31
C LYS A 206 -25.71 5.59 4.81
N LYS A 207 -25.69 4.90 3.66
CA LYS A 207 -24.45 4.40 3.02
C LYS A 207 -23.60 5.56 2.50
N THR A 208 -24.23 6.55 1.86
CA THR A 208 -23.57 7.76 1.35
C THR A 208 -22.92 8.56 2.47
N LYS A 209 -23.61 8.72 3.62
CA LYS A 209 -23.04 9.40 4.80
C LYS A 209 -21.75 8.73 5.30
N ARG A 210 -21.64 7.40 5.23
CA ARG A 210 -20.38 6.70 5.60
C ARG A 210 -19.25 6.99 4.62
N LYS A 211 -19.54 6.97 3.32
CA LYS A 211 -18.56 7.33 2.28
C LYS A 211 -18.14 8.80 2.37
N HIS A 212 -19.06 9.70 2.66
CA HIS A 212 -18.76 11.12 2.87
C HIS A 212 -17.81 11.33 4.06
N LYS A 213 -17.99 10.59 5.17
CA LYS A 213 -17.02 10.59 6.29
C LYS A 213 -15.62 10.11 5.88
N LEU A 214 -15.54 9.14 4.95
CA LEU A 214 -14.26 8.70 4.41
C LEU A 214 -13.58 9.83 3.63
N PHE A 215 -14.29 10.53 2.75
CA PHE A 215 -13.75 11.67 2.00
C PHE A 215 -13.35 12.84 2.91
N GLN A 216 -14.09 13.09 3.99
CA GLN A 216 -13.69 14.07 5.01
C GLN A 216 -12.40 13.67 5.74
N THR A 217 -12.25 12.38 6.06
CA THR A 217 -11.02 11.86 6.66
C THR A 217 -9.83 12.01 5.70
N LEU A 218 -10.03 11.66 4.42
CA LEU A 218 -9.01 11.82 3.38
C LEU A 218 -8.63 13.29 3.18
N GLN A 219 -9.61 14.19 3.14
CA GLN A 219 -9.37 15.63 3.09
C GLN A 219 -8.53 16.11 4.26
N HIS A 220 -8.85 15.67 5.49
CA HIS A 220 -8.06 16.03 6.67
C HIS A 220 -6.60 15.52 6.59
N ASN A 221 -6.42 14.28 6.09
CA ASN A 221 -5.10 13.71 5.89
C ASN A 221 -4.29 14.51 4.85
N LEU A 222 -4.92 14.93 3.75
CA LEU A 222 -4.28 15.74 2.70
C LEU A 222 -3.93 17.14 3.19
N ILE A 223 -4.80 17.78 3.98
CA ILE A 223 -4.52 19.06 4.65
C ILE A 223 -3.30 18.93 5.57
N THR A 224 -3.25 17.85 6.35
CA THR A 224 -2.13 17.58 7.26
C THR A 224 -0.81 17.38 6.50
N GLN A 225 -0.83 16.64 5.39
CA GLN A 225 0.34 16.48 4.52
C GLN A 225 0.81 17.81 3.93
N MET A 226 -0.11 18.66 3.46
CA MET A 226 0.21 19.99 2.94
C MET A 226 0.82 20.90 4.01
N ASN A 227 0.33 20.81 5.25
CA ASN A 227 0.95 21.49 6.39
C ASN A 227 2.37 20.95 6.67
N ASN A 228 2.58 19.64 6.59
CA ASN A 228 3.91 19.01 6.77
C ASN A 228 4.91 19.38 5.67
N LEU A 229 4.42 19.72 4.46
CA LEU A 229 5.20 20.26 3.36
C LEU A 229 5.64 21.73 3.59
N GLY A 230 5.12 22.40 4.62
CA GLY A 230 5.44 23.80 4.96
C GLY A 230 4.49 24.82 4.33
N ARG A 231 3.38 24.38 3.72
CA ARG A 231 2.35 25.23 3.11
C ARG A 231 1.15 25.34 4.04
N LEU A 232 1.38 25.92 5.22
CA LEU A 232 0.37 26.09 6.26
C LEU A 232 -0.83 26.89 5.73
N GLY A 233 -2.04 26.34 5.91
CA GLY A 233 -3.27 27.03 5.52
C GLY A 233 -3.50 27.17 4.02
N PHE A 234 -2.72 26.47 3.17
CA PHE A 234 -2.95 26.45 1.72
C PHE A 234 -4.38 26.01 1.39
N TRP A 235 -4.85 24.93 2.03
CA TRP A 235 -6.23 24.46 1.98
C TRP A 235 -7.09 25.21 2.99
N SER A 236 -7.25 26.52 2.76
CA SER A 236 -8.18 27.34 3.54
C SER A 236 -9.62 26.96 3.22
N LYS A 237 -10.57 27.31 4.10
CA LYS A 237 -12.00 27.09 3.84
C LYS A 237 -12.43 27.72 2.52
N GLN A 238 -11.95 28.94 2.25
CA GLN A 238 -12.25 29.66 1.02
C GLN A 238 -11.76 28.89 -0.21
N LYS A 239 -10.49 28.45 -0.21
CA LYS A 239 -9.93 27.68 -1.32
C LYS A 239 -10.67 26.36 -1.56
N LEU A 240 -11.08 25.69 -0.48
CA LEU A 240 -11.89 24.48 -0.59
C LEU A 240 -13.26 24.75 -1.23
N PHE A 241 -13.88 25.90 -0.96
CA PHE A 241 -15.13 26.29 -1.62
C PHE A 241 -14.93 26.65 -3.09
N GLU A 242 -13.88 27.40 -3.41
CA GLU A 242 -13.52 27.70 -4.81
C GLU A 242 -13.34 26.40 -5.61
N GLU A 243 -12.56 25.47 -5.06
CA GLU A 243 -12.31 24.19 -5.72
C GLU A 243 -13.57 23.32 -5.83
N LYS A 244 -14.45 23.35 -4.82
CA LYS A 244 -15.77 22.68 -4.90
C LYS A 244 -16.60 23.22 -6.05
N ILE A 245 -16.63 24.54 -6.23
CA ILE A 245 -17.38 25.17 -7.34
C ILE A 245 -16.79 24.73 -8.68
N GLU A 246 -15.46 24.78 -8.82
CA GLU A 246 -14.76 24.33 -10.04
C GLU A 246 -15.07 22.87 -10.38
N GLN A 247 -15.06 21.97 -9.38
CA GLN A 247 -15.40 20.56 -9.61
C GLN A 247 -16.89 20.36 -9.92
N CYS A 248 -17.80 21.11 -9.32
CA CYS A 248 -19.23 21.05 -9.65
C CYS A 248 -19.51 21.51 -11.09
N ASP A 249 -18.83 22.56 -11.56
CA ASP A 249 -18.93 23.00 -12.95
C ASP A 249 -18.39 21.94 -13.92
N LYS A 250 -17.26 21.31 -13.57
CA LYS A 250 -16.72 20.17 -14.33
C LYS A 250 -17.70 19.00 -14.41
N ILE A 251 -18.28 18.58 -13.29
CA ILE A 251 -19.29 17.50 -13.24
C ILE A 251 -20.50 17.85 -14.11
N LYS A 252 -20.95 19.10 -14.06
CA LYS A 252 -22.08 19.57 -14.87
C LYS A 252 -21.78 19.48 -16.36
N ASP A 253 -20.58 19.84 -16.79
CA ASP A 253 -20.19 19.75 -18.20
C ASP A 253 -19.99 18.31 -18.67
N GLU A 254 -19.46 17.43 -17.81
CA GLU A 254 -19.39 15.99 -18.06
C GLU A 254 -20.80 15.39 -18.24
N PHE A 255 -21.78 15.74 -17.41
CA PHE A 255 -23.17 15.29 -17.60
C PHE A 255 -23.81 15.82 -18.88
N LYS A 256 -23.47 17.04 -19.33
CA LYS A 256 -23.94 17.55 -20.63
C LYS A 256 -23.32 16.75 -21.79
N SER A 257 -22.05 16.37 -21.67
CA SER A 257 -21.39 15.53 -22.68
C SER A 257 -22.04 14.15 -22.73
N GLU A 258 -22.16 13.50 -21.57
CA GLU A 258 -22.78 12.19 -21.44
C GLU A 258 -24.21 12.18 -21.99
N LYS A 259 -25.00 13.23 -21.73
CA LYS A 259 -26.34 13.38 -22.31
C LYS A 259 -26.31 13.38 -23.84
N LYS A 260 -25.42 14.15 -24.47
CA LYS A 260 -25.29 14.21 -25.93
C LYS A 260 -24.86 12.85 -26.51
N ASP A 261 -23.93 12.17 -25.84
CA ASP A 261 -23.44 10.86 -26.27
C ASP A 261 -24.55 9.81 -26.20
N LEU A 262 -25.37 9.83 -25.13
CA LEU A 262 -26.52 8.95 -24.97
C LEU A 262 -27.62 9.24 -26.01
N GLU A 263 -27.90 10.52 -26.30
CA GLU A 263 -28.83 10.92 -27.36
C GLU A 263 -28.40 10.41 -28.73
N TYR A 264 -27.09 10.50 -29.04
CA TYR A 264 -26.53 9.96 -30.27
C TYR A 264 -26.67 8.43 -30.36
N ILE A 265 -26.35 7.71 -29.28
CA ILE A 265 -26.47 6.26 -29.23
C ILE A 265 -27.94 5.84 -29.43
N LEU A 266 -28.87 6.52 -28.78
CA LEU A 266 -30.29 6.24 -28.91
C LEU A 266 -30.76 6.44 -30.36
N TYR A 267 -30.41 7.57 -30.97
CA TYR A 267 -30.72 7.86 -32.37
C TYR A 267 -30.16 6.80 -33.34
N TYR A 268 -28.92 6.38 -33.12
CA TYR A 268 -28.28 5.33 -33.92
C TYR A 268 -29.00 3.98 -33.79
N LEU A 269 -29.43 3.61 -32.58
CA LEU A 269 -30.18 2.37 -32.33
C LEU A 269 -31.56 2.41 -32.98
N GLU A 270 -32.24 3.55 -32.95
CA GLU A 270 -33.53 3.74 -33.62
C GLU A 270 -33.39 3.59 -35.14
N GLN A 271 -32.39 4.22 -35.76
CA GLN A 271 -32.13 4.06 -37.20
C GLN A 271 -31.86 2.61 -37.60
N LYS A 272 -31.13 1.87 -36.76
CA LYS A 272 -30.82 0.45 -36.99
C LYS A 272 -32.05 -0.46 -36.84
N GLN A 273 -33.03 -0.10 -36.01
CA GLN A 273 -34.30 -0.84 -35.93
C GLN A 273 -35.23 -0.58 -37.12
N THR A 274 -35.13 0.61 -37.73
CA THR A 274 -35.95 0.99 -38.89
C THR A 274 -35.38 0.56 -40.25
N SER A 275 -34.12 0.10 -40.30
CA SER A 275 -33.45 -0.41 -41.51
C SER A 275 -33.51 -1.93 -41.57
#